data_AF-A0A2S9G485-F1
#
_entry.id   AF-A0A2S9G485-F1
#
_cell.length_a   1.000
_cell.length_b   1.000
_cell.length_c   1.000
_cell.angle_alpha   90.00
_cell.angle_beta   90.00
_cell.angle_gamma   90.00
#
_symmetry.space_group_name_H-M   'P 1'
#
loop_
_entity.id
_entity.type
_entity.pdbx_description
1 polymer ?
#
loop_
_entity_poly.entity_id
_entity_poly.type
_entity_poly.pdbx_seq_one_letter_code
_entity_poly.pdbx_strand_id
1 'polypeptide(L)'
;LASLIEIITEVVEEICAPANQWSVRSVGDLELLGEEPARRLRGAVRSTGGNGSGFHVNVAVGYGGRQEIVDAVRALLGKELANGA
;
A
#
# COMPACT_ATOMS: atom_id res chain seq x y z
N LEU A 1 4.31 -2.72 19.65
CA LEU A 1 3.93 -2.63 18.22
C LEU A 1 3.65 -1.19 17.80
N ALA A 2 2.96 -0.39 18.61
CA ALA A 2 2.66 1.02 18.33
C ALA A 2 3.88 1.83 17.84
N SER A 3 5.04 1.71 18.50
CA SER A 3 6.25 2.44 18.09
C SER A 3 6.75 2.09 16.70
N LEU A 4 6.62 0.83 16.27
CA LEU A 4 7.02 0.43 14.92
C LEU A 4 6.06 0.98 13.87
N ILE A 5 4.76 1.00 14.17
CA ILE A 5 3.74 1.55 13.27
C ILE A 5 3.95 3.06 13.09
N GLU A 6 4.29 3.78 14.15
CA GLU A 6 4.66 5.20 14.04
C GLU A 6 5.91 5.40 13.19
N ILE A 7 6.99 4.64 13.42
CA ILE A 7 8.20 4.72 12.59
C ILE A 7 7.89 4.46 11.11
N ILE A 8 7.09 3.44 10.80
CA ILE A 8 6.68 3.14 9.43
C ILE A 8 5.90 4.32 8.84
N THR A 9 5.01 4.94 9.61
CA THR A 9 4.19 6.06 9.14
C THR A 9 5.07 7.28 8.84
N GLU A 10 6.00 7.61 9.72
CA GLU A 10 6.96 8.72 9.53
C GLU A 10 7.86 8.49 8.31
N VAL A 11 8.40 7.28 8.15
CA VAL A 11 9.25 6.94 6.99
C VAL A 11 8.46 7.04 5.69
N VAL A 12 7.20 6.62 5.66
CA VAL A 12 6.37 6.76 4.45
C VAL A 12 6.03 8.23 4.16
N GLU A 13 5.77 9.04 5.18
CA GLU A 13 5.59 10.48 5.02
C GLU A 13 6.85 11.15 4.45
N GLU A 14 8.04 10.74 4.89
CA GLU A 14 9.32 11.20 4.33
C GLU A 14 9.50 10.79 2.86
N ILE A 15 9.21 9.54 2.52
CA ILE A 15 9.25 9.04 1.13
C ILE A 15 8.31 9.86 0.24
N CYS A 16 7.13 10.21 0.75
CA CYS A 16 6.11 10.98 0.04
C CYS A 16 6.37 12.50 0.03
N ALA A 17 7.47 12.97 0.63
CA ALA A 17 7.77 14.39 0.69
C ALA A 17 7.84 15.00 -0.73
N PRO A 18 7.25 16.19 -0.97
CA PRO A 18 7.22 16.82 -2.29
C PRO A 18 8.59 17.02 -2.93
N ALA A 19 9.64 17.16 -2.11
CA ALA A 19 11.02 17.31 -2.56
C ALA A 19 11.54 16.09 -3.35
N ASN A 20 11.02 14.89 -3.06
CA ASN A 20 11.46 13.65 -3.71
C ASN A 20 10.89 13.49 -5.13
N GLN A 21 9.70 14.04 -5.39
CA GLN A 21 9.00 13.93 -6.69
C GLN A 21 8.84 12.47 -7.17
N TRP A 22 8.61 11.54 -6.24
CA TRP A 22 8.40 10.13 -6.53
C TRP A 22 6.91 9.81 -6.66
N SER A 23 6.58 8.81 -7.48
CA SER A 23 5.25 8.22 -7.50
C SER A 23 5.23 7.05 -6.52
N VAL A 24 4.46 7.18 -5.44
CA VAL A 24 4.42 6.19 -4.37
C VAL A 24 3.13 5.40 -4.42
N ARG A 25 3.20 4.09 -4.14
CA ARG A 25 2.04 3.20 -3.99
C ARG A 25 2.20 2.34 -2.75
N SER A 26 1.15 2.23 -1.94
CA SER A 26 1.09 1.25 -0.86
C SER A 26 0.68 -0.12 -1.39
N VAL A 27 1.30 -1.18 -0.89
CA VAL A 27 0.99 -2.58 -1.18
C VAL A 27 0.76 -3.33 0.14
N GLY A 28 -0.27 -4.17 0.19
CA GLY A 28 -0.72 -4.84 1.43
C GLY A 28 -1.96 -4.19 2.06
N ASP A 29 -2.30 -4.64 3.27
CA ASP A 29 -3.49 -4.21 3.98
C ASP A 29 -3.16 -3.22 5.11
N LEU A 30 -3.45 -1.95 4.87
CA LEU A 30 -3.21 -0.87 5.84
C LEU A 30 -4.18 -0.89 7.02
N GLU A 31 -5.35 -1.52 6.90
CA GLU A 31 -6.33 -1.60 8.00
C GLU A 31 -5.77 -2.40 9.19
N LEU A 32 -4.80 -3.29 8.94
CA LEU A 32 -4.08 -4.03 9.98
C LEU A 32 -3.25 -3.15 10.92
N LEU A 33 -3.01 -1.88 10.55
CA LEU A 33 -2.23 -0.92 11.33
C LEU A 33 -3.09 -0.08 12.30
N GLY A 34 -4.42 -0.16 12.18
CA GLY A 34 -5.37 0.71 12.85
C GLY A 34 -5.74 1.95 12.03
N GLU A 35 -6.88 2.56 12.37
CA GLU A 35 -7.48 3.62 11.55
C GLU A 35 -6.57 4.83 11.33
N GLU A 36 -5.90 5.31 12.38
CA GLU A 36 -5.14 6.55 12.30
C GLU A 36 -3.85 6.42 11.47
N PRO A 37 -2.99 5.41 11.70
CA PRO A 37 -1.86 5.14 10.81
C PRO A 37 -2.31 4.89 9.37
N ALA A 38 -3.37 4.11 9.16
CA ALA A 38 -3.90 3.85 7.82
C ALA A 38 -4.34 5.14 7.11
N ARG A 39 -4.98 6.06 7.84
CA ARG A 39 -5.39 7.38 7.33
C ARG A 39 -4.19 8.21 6.90
N ARG A 40 -3.14 8.28 7.73
CA ARG A 40 -1.89 9.02 7.47
C ARG A 40 -1.16 8.47 6.24
N LEU A 41 -0.91 7.16 6.21
CA LEU A 41 -0.27 6.49 5.07
C LEU A 41 -1.02 6.73 3.76
N ARG A 42 -2.35 6.58 3.75
CA ARG A 42 -3.15 6.87 2.55
C ARG A 42 -3.09 8.34 2.15
N GLY A 43 -3.05 9.25 3.12
CA GLY A 43 -2.87 10.68 2.88
C GLY A 43 -1.57 10.98 2.15
N ALA A 44 -0.46 10.48 2.69
CA ALA A 44 0.88 10.64 2.14
C ALA A 44 1.00 10.04 0.74
N VAL A 45 0.53 8.80 0.54
CA VAL A 45 0.57 8.16 -0.79
C VAL A 45 -0.25 8.94 -1.81
N ARG A 46 -1.46 9.40 -1.45
CA ARG A 46 -2.30 10.19 -2.36
C ARG A 46 -1.67 11.53 -2.76
N SER A 47 -0.89 12.18 -1.88
CA SER A 47 -0.23 13.45 -2.22
C SER A 47 0.87 13.32 -3.27
N THR A 48 1.30 12.10 -3.58
CA THR A 48 2.29 11.81 -4.64
C THR A 48 1.65 11.60 -6.02
N GLY A 49 0.33 11.52 -6.10
CA GLY A 49 -0.41 11.33 -7.35
C GLY A 49 -0.32 12.55 -8.27
N GLY A 50 0.36 12.41 -9.42
CA GLY A 50 0.46 13.45 -10.45
C GLY A 50 1.81 14.16 -10.54
N ASN A 51 2.75 13.91 -9.62
CA ASN A 51 3.99 14.68 -9.48
C ASN A 51 5.29 13.88 -9.76
N GLY A 52 5.19 12.64 -10.22
CA GLY A 52 6.32 11.70 -10.28
C GLY A 52 7.20 11.84 -11.51
N SER A 53 8.44 12.32 -11.36
CA SER A 53 9.47 12.30 -12.42
C SER A 53 10.06 10.88 -12.56
N GLY A 54 9.32 9.95 -13.14
CA GLY A 54 9.81 8.63 -13.60
C GLY A 54 10.24 7.61 -12.53
N PHE A 55 10.38 7.99 -11.25
CA PHE A 55 10.78 7.08 -10.17
C PHE A 55 9.58 6.62 -9.34
N HIS A 56 9.40 5.30 -9.24
CA HIS A 56 8.27 4.67 -8.56
C HIS A 56 8.71 3.90 -7.32
N VAL A 57 8.01 4.10 -6.21
CA VAL A 57 8.27 3.42 -4.94
C VAL A 57 7.03 2.66 -4.50
N ASN A 58 7.16 1.36 -4.29
CA ASN A 58 6.13 0.53 -3.68
C ASN A 58 6.48 0.29 -2.20
N VAL A 59 5.62 0.75 -1.29
CA VAL A 59 5.80 0.50 0.14
C VAL A 59 4.89 -0.66 0.57
N ALA A 60 5.51 -1.78 0.94
CA ALA A 60 4.80 -2.97 1.42
C ALA A 60 4.57 -2.89 2.94
N VAL A 61 3.32 -2.63 3.36
CA VAL A 61 2.95 -2.52 4.78
C VAL A 61 1.70 -3.37 5.05
N GLY A 62 1.69 -4.13 6.14
CA GLY A 62 0.64 -5.15 6.35
C GLY A 62 0.64 -6.19 5.22
N TYR A 63 1.80 -6.40 4.61
CA TYR A 63 1.96 -7.22 3.41
C TYR A 63 2.24 -8.69 3.78
N GLY A 64 1.44 -9.60 3.23
CA GLY A 64 1.69 -11.03 3.31
C GLY A 64 1.81 -11.64 1.92
N GLY A 65 3.03 -11.97 1.48
CA GLY A 65 3.23 -12.49 0.11
C GLY A 65 2.47 -13.79 -0.18
N ARG A 66 2.32 -14.66 0.82
CA ARG A 66 1.48 -15.88 0.68
C ARG A 66 0.00 -15.53 0.60
N GLN A 67 -0.45 -14.56 1.40
CA GLN A 67 -1.84 -14.11 1.42
C GLN A 67 -2.22 -13.51 0.06
N GLU A 68 -1.35 -12.67 -0.52
CA GLU A 68 -1.56 -12.12 -1.87
C GLU A 68 -1.71 -13.20 -2.94
N ILE A 69 -0.86 -14.22 -2.93
CA ILE A 69 -0.96 -15.33 -3.88
C ILE A 69 -2.30 -16.05 -3.71
N VAL A 70 -2.71 -16.32 -2.46
CA VAL A 70 -3.99 -16.98 -2.17
C VAL A 70 -5.17 -16.12 -2.64
N ASP A 71 -5.16 -14.82 -2.37
CA ASP A 71 -6.23 -13.91 -2.75
C ASP A 71 -6.34 -13.75 -4.27
N ALA A 72 -5.21 -13.67 -4.96
CA ALA A 72 -5.18 -13.63 -6.43
C ALA A 72 -5.75 -14.92 -7.05
N VAL A 73 -5.38 -16.09 -6.52
CA VAL A 73 -5.92 -17.37 -6.98
C VAL A 73 -7.41 -17.48 -6.70
N ARG A 74 -7.88 -17.05 -5.51
CA ARG A 74 -9.31 -17.00 -5.19
C ARG A 74 -10.08 -16.09 -6.15
N ALA A 75 -9.55 -14.92 -6.45
CA ALA A 75 -10.16 -13.98 -7.39
C ALA A 75 -10.23 -14.54 -8.82
N LEU A 76 -9.20 -15.28 -9.26
CA LEU A 76 -9.18 -15.97 -10.54
C LEU A 76 -10.27 -17.06 -10.60
N LEU A 77 -10.31 -17.95 -9.61
CA LEU A 77 -11.32 -19.02 -9.56
C LEU A 77 -12.76 -18.46 -9.48
N GLY A 78 -12.96 -17.38 -8.73
CA GLY A 78 -14.25 -16.70 -8.66
C GLY A 78 -14.70 -16.15 -10.01
N LYS A 79 -13.77 -15.64 -10.84
CA LYS A 79 -14.07 -15.19 -12.21
C LYS A 79 -14.42 -16.36 -13.13
N GLU A 80 -13.69 -17.47 -13.06
CA GLU A 80 -13.97 -18.66 -13.87
C GLU A 80 -15.35 -19.28 -13.53
N LEU A 81 -15.69 -19.37 -12.24
CA LEU A 81 -17.00 -19.83 -11.80
C LEU A 81 -18.13 -18.89 -12.26
N ALA A 82 -17.91 -17.57 -12.22
CA ALA A 82 -18.87 -16.59 -12.72
C ALA A 82 -19.05 -16.67 -14.25
N ASN A 83 -18.03 -17.13 -14.98
CA ASN A 83 -18.04 -17.33 -16.42
C ASN A 83 -18.59 -18.71 -16.83
N GLY A 84 -19.03 -19.55 -15.88
CA GLY A 84 -19.74 -20.80 -16.14
C GLY A 84 -18.85 -22.01 -16.45
N ALA A 85 -17.59 -22.00 -16.00
CA ALA A 85 -16.72 -23.17 -16.00
C ALA A 85 -17.07 -24.19 -14.90
#